data_AF-F3GH88-F1
#
_entry.id   AF-F3GH88-F1
#
_cell.length_a   1.000
_cell.length_b   1.000
_cell.length_c   1.000
_cell.angle_alpha   90.00
_cell.angle_beta   90.00
_cell.angle_gamma   90.00
#
_symmetry.space_group_name_H-M   'P 1'
#
loop_
_entity.id
_entity.type
_entity.pdbx_description
1 polymer ?
#
loop_
_entity_poly.entity_id
_entity_poly.type
_entity_poly.pdbx_seq_one_letter_code
_entity_poly.pdbx_strand_id
1 'polypeptide(L)'
;MKMALKLGVIGTGAIGQDHIRRCSKTLVGSQVVAVTDINLEQAAKVVRDLDLSAEVYANGHALIAAPDVEAVLVCSWGPSHEEYVLAAIAAGKAGVLRKAAGSHCRTSPA
;
A
#
# COMPACT_ATOMS: atom_id res chain seq x y z
N MET A 1 -21.32 -1.95 -12.81
CA MET A 1 -20.20 -2.90 -12.61
C MET A 1 -19.02 -2.10 -12.08
N LYS A 2 -18.34 -2.55 -11.01
CA LYS A 2 -17.20 -1.83 -10.41
C LYS A 2 -15.95 -2.09 -11.27
N MET A 3 -15.41 -1.03 -11.88
CA MET A 3 -14.43 -1.12 -12.98
C MET A 3 -13.04 -1.58 -12.55
N ALA A 4 -12.62 -1.26 -11.32
CA ALA A 4 -11.45 -1.81 -10.64
C ALA A 4 -11.51 -1.42 -9.15
N LEU A 5 -10.95 -2.24 -8.27
CA LEU A 5 -10.69 -1.87 -6.87
C LEU A 5 -9.50 -0.92 -6.82
N LYS A 6 -9.70 0.28 -6.30
CA LYS A 6 -8.65 1.29 -6.19
C LYS A 6 -7.79 1.07 -4.95
N LEU A 7 -6.51 0.80 -5.16
CA LEU A 7 -5.53 0.42 -4.15
C LEU A 7 -4.57 1.57 -3.85
N GLY A 8 -4.29 1.76 -2.58
CA GLY A 8 -3.17 2.55 -2.08
C GLY A 8 -2.04 1.65 -1.58
N VAL A 9 -0.78 2.03 -1.78
CA VAL A 9 0.38 1.24 -1.31
C VAL A 9 1.29 2.10 -0.41
N ILE A 10 1.51 1.64 0.82
CA ILE A 10 2.42 2.27 1.79
C ILE A 10 3.69 1.44 1.84
N GLY A 11 4.79 1.99 1.33
CA GLY A 11 6.08 1.32 1.18
C GLY A 11 6.27 0.78 -0.23
N THR A 12 7.29 1.30 -0.91
CA THR A 12 7.69 1.04 -2.29
C THR A 12 9.08 0.39 -2.39
N GLY A 13 9.48 -0.31 -1.33
CA GLY A 13 10.62 -1.24 -1.34
C GLY A 13 10.36 -2.47 -2.20
N ALA A 14 11.25 -3.48 -2.13
CA ALA A 14 11.17 -4.67 -2.99
C ALA A 14 9.81 -5.39 -2.92
N ILE A 15 9.27 -5.60 -1.70
CA ILE A 15 7.96 -6.25 -1.50
C ILE A 15 6.83 -5.38 -2.05
N GLY A 16 6.83 -4.09 -1.75
CA GLY A 16 5.83 -3.15 -2.26
C GLY A 16 5.79 -3.10 -3.78
N GLN A 17 6.96 -3.07 -4.43
CA GLN A 17 7.06 -3.08 -5.89
C GLN A 17 6.54 -4.38 -6.52
N ASP A 18 6.81 -5.54 -5.91
CA ASP A 18 6.27 -6.82 -6.41
C ASP A 18 4.74 -6.83 -6.35
N HIS A 19 4.14 -6.36 -5.25
CA HIS A 19 2.70 -6.20 -5.15
C HIS A 19 2.15 -5.20 -6.18
N ILE A 20 2.77 -4.02 -6.32
CA ILE A 20 2.36 -3.02 -7.32
C ILE A 20 2.41 -3.63 -8.72
N ARG A 21 3.48 -4.34 -9.10
CA ARG A 21 3.58 -4.98 -10.42
C ARG A 21 2.45 -5.99 -10.66
N ARG A 22 2.14 -6.83 -9.68
CA ARG A 22 1.07 -7.84 -9.80
C ARG A 22 -0.31 -7.20 -9.89
N CYS A 23 -0.59 -6.21 -9.04
CA CYS A 23 -1.84 -5.46 -9.04
C CYS A 23 -2.06 -4.68 -10.34
N SER A 24 -1.00 -4.11 -10.91
CA SER A 24 -1.12 -3.28 -12.12
C SER A 24 -1.05 -4.09 -13.43
N LYS A 25 -0.39 -5.26 -13.45
CA LYS A 25 -0.14 -6.01 -14.70
C LYS A 25 -0.86 -7.36 -14.80
N THR A 26 -1.25 -7.97 -13.69
CA THR A 26 -1.70 -9.37 -13.68
C THR A 26 -3.11 -9.53 -13.11
N LEU A 27 -3.46 -8.76 -12.08
CA LEU A 27 -4.77 -8.85 -11.44
C LEU A 27 -5.78 -7.96 -12.16
N VAL A 28 -6.68 -8.61 -12.90
CA VAL A 28 -7.85 -7.93 -13.48
C VAL A 28 -8.75 -7.45 -12.33
N GLY A 29 -9.14 -6.18 -12.38
CA GLY A 29 -10.02 -5.59 -11.37
C GLY A 29 -9.30 -4.96 -10.18
N SER A 30 -8.00 -4.67 -10.27
CA SER A 30 -7.30 -3.78 -9.34
C SER A 30 -6.55 -2.67 -10.06
N GLN A 31 -6.49 -1.50 -9.44
CA GLN A 31 -5.72 -0.36 -9.93
C GLN A 31 -4.99 0.30 -8.75
N VAL A 32 -3.67 0.45 -8.85
CA VAL A 32 -2.92 1.27 -7.88
C VAL A 32 -3.13 2.73 -8.23
N VAL A 33 -3.78 3.49 -7.33
CA VAL A 33 -4.10 4.92 -7.52
C VAL A 33 -3.33 5.83 -6.56
N ALA A 34 -2.77 5.27 -5.49
CA ALA A 34 -2.00 6.02 -4.52
C ALA A 34 -0.77 5.23 -4.06
N VAL A 35 0.35 5.91 -3.88
CA VAL A 35 1.56 5.33 -3.27
C VAL A 35 2.19 6.31 -2.29
N THR A 36 2.90 5.79 -1.29
CA THR A 36 3.77 6.59 -0.42
C THR A 36 4.91 5.73 0.09
N ASP A 37 5.99 6.38 0.49
CA ASP A 37 7.16 5.77 1.09
C ASP A 37 7.86 6.80 1.97
N ILE A 38 8.63 6.36 2.97
CA ILE A 38 9.47 7.27 3.75
C ILE A 38 10.47 8.02 2.85
N ASN A 39 10.90 7.39 1.76
CA ASN A 39 11.61 8.04 0.67
C ASN A 39 10.64 8.37 -0.48
N LEU A 40 10.14 9.61 -0.51
CA LEU A 40 9.18 10.03 -1.55
C LEU A 40 9.76 9.99 -2.97
N GLU A 41 11.06 10.17 -3.14
CA GLU A 41 11.71 10.05 -4.46
C GLU A 41 11.66 8.61 -4.97
N GLN A 42 11.85 7.63 -4.08
CA GLN A 42 11.67 6.20 -4.39
C GLN A 42 10.23 5.92 -4.84
N ALA A 43 9.22 6.44 -4.11
CA ALA A 43 7.83 6.26 -4.48
C ALA A 43 7.53 6.86 -5.88
N ALA A 44 7.98 8.10 -6.12
CA ALA A 44 7.82 8.76 -7.42
C ALA A 44 8.55 8.01 -8.55
N LYS A 45 9.74 7.45 -8.27
CA LYS A 45 10.47 6.62 -9.22
C LYS A 45 9.68 5.36 -9.59
N VAL A 46 9.10 4.67 -8.62
CA VAL A 46 8.28 3.47 -8.87
C VAL A 46 7.06 3.79 -9.73
N VAL A 47 6.38 4.91 -9.48
CA VAL A 47 5.25 5.37 -10.32
C VAL A 47 5.67 5.53 -11.77
N ARG A 48 6.81 6.20 -12.02
CA ARG A 48 7.33 6.39 -13.38
C ARG A 48 7.78 5.09 -14.03
N ASP A 49 8.60 4.29 -13.34
CA ASP A 49 9.18 3.06 -13.89
C ASP A 49 8.13 2.00 -14.24
N LEU A 50 6.99 2.03 -13.55
CA LEU A 50 5.88 1.11 -13.75
C LEU A 50 4.73 1.71 -14.56
N ASP A 51 4.86 2.96 -15.02
CA ASP A 51 3.85 3.71 -15.77
C ASP A 51 2.47 3.69 -15.07
N LEU A 52 2.45 4.05 -13.79
CA LEU A 52 1.25 4.02 -12.97
C LEU A 52 0.51 5.35 -13.01
N SER A 53 -0.81 5.29 -13.13
CA SER A 53 -1.70 6.43 -12.86
C SER A 53 -1.96 6.54 -11.35
N ALA A 54 -0.90 6.73 -10.57
CA ALA A 54 -0.96 6.81 -9.11
C ALA A 54 -0.39 8.13 -8.58
N GLU A 55 -1.05 8.71 -7.58
CA GLU A 55 -0.57 9.88 -6.87
C GLU A 55 0.42 9.50 -5.76
N VAL A 56 1.46 10.31 -5.58
CA VAL A 56 2.43 10.13 -4.50
C VAL A 56 2.01 10.98 -3.31
N TYR A 57 1.64 10.34 -2.21
CA TYR A 57 1.23 10.99 -0.98
C TYR A 57 2.40 11.25 -0.04
N ALA A 58 2.31 12.33 0.74
CA ALA A 58 3.36 12.75 1.66
C ALA A 58 3.62 11.77 2.81
N ASN A 59 2.61 10.99 3.23
CA ASN A 59 2.73 9.96 4.26
C ASN A 59 1.58 8.93 4.19
N GLY A 60 1.70 7.87 5.00
CA GLY A 60 0.71 6.79 5.07
C GLY A 60 -0.69 7.25 5.51
N HIS A 61 -0.79 8.16 6.47
CA HIS A 61 -2.08 8.67 6.95
C HIS A 61 -2.83 9.46 5.87
N ALA A 62 -2.11 10.29 5.11
CA ALA A 62 -2.70 11.04 4.00
C ALA A 62 -3.24 10.10 2.91
N LEU A 63 -2.49 9.04 2.58
CA LEU A 63 -2.95 7.99 1.66
C LEU A 63 -4.15 7.21 2.21
N ILE A 64 -4.14 6.89 3.51
CA ILE A 64 -5.27 6.22 4.19
C ILE A 64 -6.50 7.14 4.26
N ALA A 65 -6.35 8.47 4.27
CA ALA A 65 -7.48 9.40 4.25
C ALA A 65 -8.01 9.67 2.82
N ALA A 66 -7.27 9.29 1.78
CA ALA A 66 -7.63 9.60 0.40
C ALA A 66 -8.99 9.00 0.00
N PRO A 67 -9.94 9.79 -0.55
CA PRO A 67 -11.31 9.36 -0.81
C PRO A 67 -11.43 8.38 -1.98
N ASP A 68 -10.45 8.38 -2.88
CA ASP A 68 -10.37 7.51 -4.05
C ASP A 68 -9.70 6.16 -3.76
N VAL A 69 -9.04 6.02 -2.60
CA VAL A 69 -8.41 4.77 -2.17
C VAL A 69 -9.42 3.93 -1.39
N GLU A 70 -9.73 2.74 -1.91
CA GLU A 70 -10.73 1.83 -1.33
C GLU A 70 -10.11 0.73 -0.46
N ALA A 71 -8.85 0.39 -0.74
CA ALA A 71 -8.09 -0.62 -0.01
C ALA A 71 -6.61 -0.23 0.05
N VAL A 72 -5.89 -0.64 1.09
CA VAL A 72 -4.49 -0.26 1.34
C VAL A 72 -3.62 -1.50 1.47
N LEU A 73 -2.44 -1.47 0.85
CA LEU A 73 -1.38 -2.44 1.04
C LEU A 73 -0.29 -1.82 1.89
N VAL A 74 -0.15 -2.28 3.14
CA VAL A 74 0.90 -1.81 4.06
C VAL A 74 2.14 -2.70 3.93
N CYS A 75 3.16 -2.18 3.25
CA CYS A 75 4.44 -2.83 3.00
C CYS A 75 5.62 -2.14 3.72
N SER A 76 5.33 -1.22 4.66
CA SER A 76 6.33 -0.62 5.56
C SER A 76 6.83 -1.60 6.62
N TRP A 77 7.92 -1.23 7.32
CA TRP A 77 8.56 -2.07 8.35
C TRP A 77 8.51 -1.46 9.75
N GLY A 78 8.71 -2.31 10.76
CA GLY A 78 8.86 -1.88 12.16
C GLY A 78 7.57 -1.27 12.73
N PRO A 79 7.69 -0.34 13.70
CA PRO A 79 6.52 0.28 14.36
C PRO A 79 5.55 0.96 13.39
N SER A 80 6.06 1.51 12.28
CA SER A 80 5.23 2.14 11.25
C SER A 80 4.26 1.17 10.57
N HIS A 81 4.57 -0.13 10.54
CA HIS A 81 3.68 -1.13 9.98
C HIS A 81 2.41 -1.27 10.81
N GLU A 82 2.56 -1.47 12.12
CA GLU A 82 1.44 -1.62 13.04
C GLU A 82 0.57 -0.35 13.07
N GLU A 83 1.22 0.81 13.12
CA GLU A 83 0.54 2.11 13.07
C GLU A 83 -0.36 2.24 11.83
N TYR A 84 0.18 1.99 10.63
CA TYR A 84 -0.58 2.15 9.39
C TYR A 84 -1.63 1.05 9.19
N VAL A 85 -1.40 -0.17 9.69
CA VAL A 85 -2.42 -1.23 9.68
C VAL A 85 -3.61 -0.83 10.55
N LEU A 86 -3.36 -0.37 11.79
CA LEU A 86 -4.43 0.08 12.69
C LEU A 86 -5.18 1.28 12.12
N ALA A 87 -4.46 2.24 11.53
CA ALA A 87 -5.08 3.40 10.88
C ALA A 87 -5.95 3.01 9.67
N ALA A 88 -5.50 2.06 8.84
CA ALA A 88 -6.28 1.58 7.70
C ALA A 88 -7.57 0.87 8.15
N ILE A 89 -7.49 0.04 9.19
CA ILE A 89 -8.65 -0.64 9.79
C ILE A 89 -9.63 0.37 10.38
N ALA A 90 -9.13 1.37 11.12
CA ALA A 90 -9.97 2.43 11.70
C ALA A 90 -10.68 3.26 10.61
N ALA A 91 -10.04 3.45 9.46
CA ALA A 91 -10.62 4.11 8.29
C ALA A 91 -11.59 3.21 7.48
N GLY A 92 -11.79 1.95 7.87
CA GLY A 92 -12.64 0.99 7.17
C GLY A 92 -12.06 0.51 5.83
N LYS A 93 -10.76 0.72 5.58
CA LYS A 93 -10.10 0.30 4.34
C LYS A 93 -9.59 -1.13 4.46
N ALA A 94 -9.96 -1.98 3.50
CA ALA A 94 -9.52 -3.38 3.48
C ALA A 94 -8.06 -3.52 2.99
N GLY A 95 -7.32 -4.49 3.52
CA GLY A 95 -6.02 -4.92 2.98
C GLY A 95 -4.91 -5.08 4.03
N VAL A 96 -4.49 -6.32 4.28
CA VAL A 96 -3.29 -6.67 5.07
C VAL A 96 -2.54 -7.76 4.34
N LEU A 97 -1.24 -7.58 4.07
CA LEU A 97 -0.38 -8.69 3.63
C LEU A 97 1.10 -8.50 4.01
N ARG A 98 1.67 -9.54 4.64
CA ARG A 98 3.11 -9.74 4.88
C ARG A 98 3.53 -11.14 4.37
N LYS A 99 4.66 -11.25 3.65
CA LYS A 99 5.66 -12.35 3.73
C LYS A 99 6.93 -11.94 2.94
N ALA A 100 8.14 -11.90 3.51
CA ALA A 100 9.03 -13.05 3.73
C ALA A 100 9.94 -12.95 4.98
N ALA A 101 10.30 -14.14 5.49
CA ALA A 101 11.20 -14.56 6.59
C ALA A 101 11.67 -13.54 7.65
N GLY A 102 11.33 -13.80 8.93
CA GLY A 102 12.25 -13.46 10.05
C GLY A 102 11.69 -12.77 11.29
N SER A 103 10.52 -12.13 11.28
CA SER A 103 9.98 -11.50 12.50
C SER A 103 8.48 -11.72 12.64
N HIS A 104 8.10 -12.13 13.85
CA HIS A 104 6.75 -12.54 14.23
C HIS A 104 5.81 -11.34 14.16
N CYS A 105 4.83 -11.39 13.25
CA CYS A 105 3.63 -10.58 13.37
C CYS A 105 2.72 -11.28 14.39
N ARG A 106 2.86 -10.94 15.68
CA ARG A 106 1.91 -11.37 16.71
C ARG A 106 0.81 -10.32 16.77
N THR A 107 -0.24 -10.51 15.97
CA THR A 107 -1.56 -9.94 16.29
C THR A 107 -2.30 -10.99 17.11
N SER A 108 -2.04 -11.04 18.41
CA SER A 108 -2.94 -11.71 19.35
C SER A 108 -3.03 -10.84 20.60
N PRO A 109 -4.24 -10.53 21.08
CA PRO A 109 -4.38 -9.91 22.39
C PRO A 109 -4.03 -10.97 23.44
N ALA A 110 -3.19 -10.59 24.40
CA ALA A 110 -3.13 -11.18 25.73
C ALA A 110 -3.32 -10.04 26.72
#